data_AF-A0A817YLQ8-F1
#
_entry.id   AF-A0A817YLQ8-F1
#
_cell.length_a   1.000
_cell.length_b   1.000
_cell.length_c   1.000
_cell.angle_alpha   90.00
_cell.angle_beta   90.00
_cell.angle_gamma   90.00
#
_symmetry.space_group_name_H-M   'P 1'
#
loop_
_entity.id
_entity.type
_entity.pdbx_description
1 polymer ?
#
loop_
_entity_poly.entity_id
_entity_poly.type
_entity_poly.pdbx_seq_one_letter_code
_entity_poly.pdbx_strand_id
1 'polypeptide(L)'
;MSQADACLRLNGVTNKNITISNNVLYCGSQLSIKATNDLTGASVYNNAVNGSISATGIQSCGTFAISNNVFINATANNFYPAAGSPLINNGANPFYQALYDYNGMSRSLATPTVGAYEYSTTNNSGCATTDNFKCGSSTASVPQYSLIS
;
A
#
# COMPACT_ATOMS: atom_id res chain seq x y z
N MET A 1 -17.59 16.55 -9.16
CA MET A 1 -16.13 16.38 -9.02
C MET A 1 -15.66 15.45 -10.13
N SER A 2 -14.74 15.88 -11.01
CA SER A 2 -14.18 14.96 -12.00
C SER A 2 -13.35 13.91 -11.27
N GLN A 3 -13.70 12.64 -11.43
CA GLN A 3 -12.93 11.53 -10.86
C GLN A 3 -11.47 11.64 -11.32
N ALA A 4 -10.51 11.47 -10.40
CA ALA A 4 -9.09 11.44 -10.76
C ALA A 4 -8.87 10.33 -11.79
N ASP A 5 -8.12 10.61 -12.86
CA ASP A 5 -7.88 9.64 -13.95
C ASP A 5 -6.92 8.49 -13.55
N ALA A 6 -6.25 8.60 -12.40
CA ALA A 6 -5.42 7.56 -11.80
C ALA A 6 -5.20 7.79 -10.28
N CYS A 7 -4.92 6.73 -9.51
CA CYS A 7 -4.55 6.86 -8.09
C CYS A 7 -3.12 7.39 -7.92
N LEU A 8 -2.17 6.89 -8.72
CA LEU A 8 -0.79 7.33 -8.76
C LEU A 8 -0.41 7.76 -10.17
N ARG A 9 0.03 9.01 -10.32
CA ARG A 9 0.55 9.55 -11.60
C ARG A 9 2.07 9.68 -11.53
N LEU A 10 2.75 9.19 -12.55
CA LEU A 10 4.21 9.21 -12.68
C LEU A 10 4.68 10.06 -13.88
N ASN A 11 3.84 10.98 -14.38
CA ASN A 11 4.07 11.68 -15.67
C ASN A 11 5.33 12.58 -15.72
N GLY A 12 5.93 12.90 -14.58
CA GLY A 12 7.19 13.66 -14.49
C GLY A 12 8.40 12.82 -14.06
N VAL A 13 8.21 11.52 -13.88
CA VAL A 13 9.28 10.63 -13.43
C VAL A 13 10.21 10.33 -14.58
N THR A 14 11.50 10.63 -14.39
CA THR A 14 12.58 10.36 -15.34
C THR A 14 13.55 9.29 -14.84
N ASN A 15 13.63 9.08 -13.52
CA ASN A 15 14.40 7.99 -12.92
C ASN A 15 13.64 6.67 -13.11
N LYS A 16 14.30 5.68 -13.71
CA LYS A 16 13.70 4.37 -14.01
C LYS A 16 13.93 3.33 -12.91
N ASN A 17 14.68 3.64 -11.85
CA ASN A 17 14.94 2.75 -10.72
C ASN A 17 13.92 2.97 -9.60
N ILE A 18 12.63 2.80 -9.90
CA ILE A 18 11.55 2.99 -8.93
C ILE A 18 10.91 1.65 -8.64
N THR A 19 10.71 1.38 -7.35
CA THR A 19 9.93 0.24 -6.88
C THR A 19 8.70 0.75 -6.17
N ILE A 20 7.53 0.31 -6.62
CA ILE A 20 6.24 0.53 -5.97
C ILE A 20 5.79 -0.83 -5.47
N SER A 21 5.76 -1.05 -4.16
CA SER A 21 5.43 -2.35 -3.60
C SER A 21 4.64 -2.28 -2.31
N ASN A 22 3.83 -3.31 -2.06
CA ASN A 22 3.09 -3.49 -0.82
C ASN A 22 2.08 -2.37 -0.50
N ASN A 23 1.59 -1.66 -1.52
CA ASN A 23 0.62 -0.57 -1.37
C ASN A 23 -0.82 -1.03 -1.65
N VAL A 24 -1.78 -0.24 -1.16
CA VAL A 24 -3.18 -0.27 -1.61
C VAL A 24 -3.43 0.99 -2.43
N LEU A 25 -3.81 0.83 -3.70
CA LEU A 25 -4.16 1.93 -4.61
C LEU A 25 -5.68 1.90 -4.88
N TYR A 26 -6.42 2.67 -4.08
CA TYR A 26 -7.88 2.73 -4.11
C TYR A 26 -8.37 4.18 -4.20
N CYS A 27 -8.90 4.59 -5.35
CA CYS A 27 -9.33 5.98 -5.58
C CYS A 27 -10.58 6.10 -6.48
N GLY A 28 -11.28 4.99 -6.73
CA GLY A 28 -12.46 4.94 -7.60
C GLY A 28 -12.19 5.18 -9.09
N SER A 29 -10.93 5.35 -9.49
CA SER A 29 -10.52 5.56 -10.88
C SER A 29 -10.43 4.26 -11.68
N GLN A 30 -10.47 4.35 -13.02
CA GLN A 30 -10.19 3.21 -13.91
C GLN A 30 -8.71 2.80 -13.89
N LEU A 31 -7.81 3.72 -13.55
CA LEU A 31 -6.38 3.46 -13.47
C LEU A 31 -5.90 3.55 -12.02
N SER A 32 -5.11 2.57 -11.58
CA SER A 32 -4.41 2.66 -10.30
C SER A 32 -3.05 3.35 -10.46
N ILE A 33 -2.34 3.08 -11.56
CA ILE A 33 -1.07 3.74 -11.88
C ILE A 33 -1.12 4.22 -13.33
N LYS A 34 -0.71 5.46 -13.56
CA LYS A 34 -0.55 6.06 -14.89
C LYS A 34 0.84 6.65 -15.06
N ALA A 35 1.50 6.30 -16.16
CA ALA A 35 2.73 6.93 -16.61
C ALA A 35 2.65 7.19 -18.11
N THR A 36 3.04 8.39 -18.53
CA THR A 36 3.12 8.77 -19.95
C THR A 36 4.49 8.51 -20.58
N ASN A 37 5.54 8.38 -19.75
CA ASN A 37 6.90 8.09 -20.20
C ASN A 37 7.17 6.59 -20.14
N ASP A 38 8.15 6.13 -20.92
CA ASP A 38 8.71 4.78 -20.77
C ASP A 38 9.49 4.68 -19.45
N LEU A 39 9.02 3.79 -18.58
CA LEU A 39 9.61 3.50 -17.28
C LEU A 39 10.30 2.12 -17.27
N THR A 40 10.86 1.68 -18.40
CA THR A 40 11.67 0.45 -18.48
C THR A 40 12.73 0.41 -17.36
N GLY A 41 12.59 -0.55 -16.45
CA GLY A 41 13.40 -0.70 -15.23
C GLY A 41 12.62 -0.46 -13.94
N ALA A 42 11.47 0.23 -14.00
CA ALA A 42 10.60 0.40 -12.84
C ALA A 42 9.82 -0.89 -12.57
N SER A 43 9.56 -1.13 -11.30
CA SER A 43 8.95 -2.35 -10.81
C SER A 43 7.73 -2.09 -9.93
N VAL A 44 6.67 -2.86 -10.15
CA VAL A 44 5.44 -2.85 -9.36
C VAL A 44 5.21 -4.25 -8.79
N TYR A 45 5.40 -4.43 -7.49
CA TYR A 45 5.31 -5.74 -6.82
C TYR A 45 4.25 -5.78 -5.74
N ASN A 46 3.34 -6.76 -5.81
CA ASN A 46 2.45 -7.10 -4.69
C ASN A 46 1.67 -5.90 -4.14
N ASN A 47 1.12 -5.07 -5.04
CA ASN A 47 0.20 -4.00 -4.68
C ASN A 47 -1.24 -4.45 -4.87
N ALA A 48 -2.13 -4.04 -3.97
CA ALA A 48 -3.56 -4.15 -4.17
C ALA A 48 -4.06 -2.95 -4.98
N VAL A 49 -4.80 -3.18 -6.06
CA VAL A 49 -5.20 -2.14 -7.02
C VAL A 49 -6.70 -2.21 -7.32
N ASN A 50 -7.36 -1.05 -7.32
CA ASN A 50 -8.72 -0.88 -7.83
C ASN A 50 -8.64 -0.06 -9.13
N GLY A 51 -8.32 -0.75 -10.22
CA GLY A 51 -8.01 -0.17 -11.53
C GLY A 51 -6.86 -0.88 -12.22
N SER A 52 -6.56 -0.44 -13.45
CA SER A 52 -5.46 -0.98 -14.25
C SER A 52 -4.19 -0.13 -14.16
N ILE A 53 -3.06 -0.70 -14.60
CA ILE A 53 -1.80 0.02 -14.73
C ILE A 53 -1.63 0.40 -16.20
N SER A 54 -1.58 1.70 -16.49
CA SER A 54 -1.31 2.23 -17.82
C SER A 54 0.08 2.85 -17.85
N ALA A 55 1.09 2.04 -18.15
CA ALA A 55 2.48 2.47 -18.27
C ALA A 55 3.26 1.54 -19.19
N THR A 56 4.20 2.09 -19.96
CA THR A 56 5.11 1.33 -20.81
C THR A 56 6.39 0.98 -20.04
N GLY A 57 6.89 -0.25 -20.20
CA GLY A 57 8.18 -0.67 -19.64
C GLY A 57 8.17 -1.05 -18.15
N ILE A 58 7.04 -0.91 -17.45
CA ILE A 58 6.94 -1.35 -16.06
C ILE A 58 6.82 -2.86 -16.00
N GLN A 59 7.69 -3.50 -15.20
CA GLN A 59 7.48 -4.88 -14.78
C GLN A 59 6.45 -4.90 -13.65
N SER A 60 5.34 -5.62 -13.83
CA SER A 60 4.34 -5.82 -12.80
C SER A 60 4.23 -7.30 -12.44
N CYS A 61 4.30 -7.63 -11.15
CA CYS A 61 4.16 -8.99 -10.66
C CYS A 61 3.39 -9.00 -9.32
N GLY A 62 2.54 -10.01 -9.14
CA GLY A 62 1.82 -10.25 -7.89
C GLY A 62 0.77 -9.18 -7.55
N THR A 63 0.27 -8.39 -8.49
CA THR A 63 -0.79 -7.41 -8.21
C THR A 63 -2.09 -8.09 -7.79
N PHE A 64 -2.73 -7.55 -6.76
CA PHE A 64 -3.99 -8.06 -6.22
C PHE A 64 -5.13 -7.16 -6.67
N ALA A 65 -6.15 -7.72 -7.32
CA ALA A 65 -7.36 -6.96 -7.61
C ALA A 65 -8.12 -6.71 -6.31
N ILE A 66 -8.49 -5.45 -6.04
CA ILE A 66 -9.38 -5.12 -4.93
C ILE A 66 -10.81 -5.48 -5.34
N SER A 67 -11.31 -6.58 -4.79
CA SER A 67 -12.68 -7.05 -4.94
C SER A 67 -13.41 -7.05 -3.58
N ASN A 68 -14.66 -7.52 -3.58
CA ASN A 68 -15.40 -7.69 -2.33
C ASN A 68 -14.63 -8.59 -1.36
N ASN A 69 -14.68 -8.25 -0.06
CA ASN A 69 -14.05 -8.99 1.03
C ASN A 69 -12.51 -9.01 1.05
N VAL A 70 -11.83 -8.19 0.24
CA VAL A 70 -10.37 -8.00 0.42
C VAL A 70 -10.07 -7.21 1.70
N PHE A 71 -10.93 -6.23 2.01
CA PHE A 71 -10.86 -5.40 3.21
C PHE A 71 -12.15 -5.50 4.01
N ILE A 72 -12.10 -5.15 5.30
CA ILE A 72 -13.28 -5.09 6.17
C ILE A 72 -14.34 -4.13 5.57
N ASN A 73 -13.95 -2.90 5.20
CA ASN A 73 -14.85 -1.94 4.57
C ASN A 73 -14.08 -0.83 3.83
N ALA A 74 -13.64 -1.10 2.60
CA ALA A 74 -12.90 -0.13 1.80
C ALA A 74 -13.71 1.14 1.48
N THR A 75 -15.03 1.04 1.32
CA THR A 75 -15.90 2.20 1.05
C THR A 75 -16.02 3.17 2.22
N ALA A 76 -15.74 2.70 3.44
CA ALA A 76 -15.66 3.52 4.65
C ALA A 76 -14.20 3.83 5.05
N ASN A 77 -13.24 3.74 4.11
CA ASN A 77 -11.81 3.93 4.34
C ASN A 77 -11.20 2.98 5.39
N ASN A 78 -11.81 1.83 5.62
CA ASN A 78 -11.24 0.77 6.44
C ASN A 78 -10.54 -0.26 5.53
N PHE A 79 -9.25 -0.01 5.28
CA PHE A 79 -8.38 -0.87 4.49
C PHE A 79 -7.65 -1.94 5.33
N TYR A 80 -8.14 -2.24 6.53
CA TYR A 80 -7.67 -3.42 7.24
C TYR A 80 -8.12 -4.68 6.49
N PRO A 81 -7.22 -5.66 6.23
CA PRO A 81 -7.60 -6.86 5.50
C PRO A 81 -8.70 -7.63 6.22
N ALA A 82 -9.69 -8.12 5.48
CA ALA A 82 -10.67 -9.04 6.06
C ALA A 82 -10.03 -10.40 6.35
N ALA A 83 -10.65 -11.19 7.23
CA ALA A 83 -10.21 -12.56 7.48
C ALA A 83 -10.20 -13.37 6.17
N GLY A 84 -9.10 -14.06 5.89
CA GLY A 84 -8.92 -14.81 4.64
C GLY A 84 -8.57 -13.95 3.41
N SER A 85 -8.34 -12.65 3.59
CA SER A 85 -7.91 -11.75 2.52
C SER A 85 -6.64 -12.27 1.84
N PRO A 86 -6.54 -12.22 0.49
CA PRO A 86 -5.36 -12.64 -0.24
C PRO A 86 -4.14 -11.74 0.01
N LEU A 87 -4.32 -10.63 0.73
CA LEU A 87 -3.24 -9.69 1.07
C LEU A 87 -2.40 -10.15 2.26
N ILE A 88 -2.95 -11.02 3.10
CA ILE A 88 -2.31 -11.48 4.34
C ILE A 88 -1.09 -12.35 3.98
N ASN A 89 0.08 -12.02 4.55
CA ASN A 89 1.35 -12.73 4.29
C ASN A 89 1.74 -12.86 2.81
N ASN A 90 1.34 -11.89 1.98
CA ASN A 90 1.52 -11.94 0.52
C ASN A 90 2.20 -10.68 -0.03
N GLY A 91 2.82 -9.88 0.82
CA GLY A 91 3.67 -8.77 0.42
C GLY A 91 4.94 -9.25 -0.26
N ALA A 92 5.46 -8.38 -1.14
CA ALA A 92 6.79 -8.49 -1.71
C ALA A 92 7.87 -8.31 -0.64
N ASN A 93 9.12 -8.29 -1.10
CA ASN A 93 10.32 -8.20 -0.28
C ASN A 93 10.18 -7.23 0.92
N PRO A 94 10.40 -7.70 2.17
CA PRO A 94 10.28 -6.88 3.38
C PRO A 94 11.30 -5.74 3.47
N PHE A 95 12.30 -5.68 2.59
CA PHE A 95 13.17 -4.51 2.46
C PHE A 95 12.45 -3.27 1.88
N TYR A 96 11.31 -3.44 1.20
CA TYR A 96 10.57 -2.33 0.56
C TYR A 96 9.39 -1.80 1.38
N GLN A 97 9.32 -2.14 2.67
CA GLN A 97 8.25 -1.66 3.56
C GLN A 97 8.79 -0.89 4.76
N ALA A 98 7.90 -0.14 5.40
CA ALA A 98 8.15 0.40 6.73
C ALA A 98 8.24 -0.73 7.77
N LEU A 99 9.05 -0.53 8.82
CA LEU A 99 9.19 -1.49 9.92
C LEU A 99 7.88 -1.67 10.71
N TYR A 100 7.06 -0.63 10.78
CA TYR A 100 5.79 -0.61 11.48
C TYR A 100 4.66 -0.26 10.53
N ASP A 101 3.49 -0.84 10.79
CA ASP A 101 2.26 -0.54 10.07
C ASP A 101 1.61 0.76 10.55
N TYR A 102 0.46 1.10 9.97
CA TYR A 102 -0.28 2.32 10.30
C TYR A 102 -0.75 2.38 11.77
N ASN A 103 -0.96 1.23 12.41
CA ASN A 103 -1.32 1.12 13.83
C ASN A 103 -0.09 1.04 14.75
N GLY A 104 1.13 1.09 14.22
CA GLY A 104 2.37 0.94 14.98
C GLY A 104 2.72 -0.51 15.31
N MET A 105 2.06 -1.49 14.69
CA MET A 105 2.39 -2.91 14.83
C MET A 105 3.63 -3.24 13.98
N SER A 106 4.54 -4.04 14.53
CA SER A 106 5.70 -4.53 13.77
C SER A 106 5.22 -5.37 12.60
N ARG A 107 5.76 -5.10 11.40
CA ARG A 107 5.45 -5.90 10.21
C ARG A 107 6.27 -7.18 10.19
N SER A 108 5.78 -8.20 9.50
CA SER A 108 6.54 -9.44 9.30
C SER A 108 7.83 -9.17 8.51
N LEU A 109 8.94 -9.77 8.97
CA LEU A 109 10.25 -9.70 8.30
C LEU A 109 10.43 -10.78 7.23
N ALA A 110 9.47 -11.69 7.05
CA ALA A 110 9.51 -12.73 6.02
C ALA A 110 8.58 -12.37 4.86
N THR A 111 7.28 -12.37 5.13
CA THR A 111 6.22 -12.08 4.15
C THR A 111 5.17 -11.21 4.83
N PRO A 112 5.21 -9.88 4.63
CA PRO A 112 4.28 -8.97 5.28
C PRO A 112 2.90 -9.02 4.65
N THR A 113 1.91 -8.50 5.35
CA THR A 113 0.60 -8.19 4.74
C THR A 113 0.74 -7.05 3.73
N VAL A 114 0.05 -7.12 2.58
CA VAL A 114 0.01 -5.99 1.61
C VAL A 114 -0.83 -4.84 2.17
N GLY A 115 -0.31 -3.62 2.09
CA GLY A 115 -1.04 -2.40 2.40
C GLY A 115 -0.58 -1.67 3.65
N ALA A 116 -1.49 -0.88 4.24
CA ALA A 116 -1.16 -0.01 5.37
C ALA A 116 -1.06 -0.77 6.72
N TYR A 117 -1.64 -1.96 6.82
CA TYR A 117 -1.79 -2.70 8.08
C TYR A 117 -1.09 -4.06 8.01
N GLU A 118 -0.61 -4.54 9.15
CA GLU A 118 -0.26 -5.95 9.35
C GLU A 118 -1.46 -6.70 9.93
N TYR A 119 -1.87 -7.79 9.29
CA TYR A 119 -2.98 -8.58 9.79
C TYR A 119 -2.54 -9.44 10.98
N SER A 120 -3.27 -9.34 12.08
CA SER A 120 -2.99 -10.08 13.32
C SER A 120 -4.24 -10.62 13.98
N THR A 121 -5.39 -9.96 13.80
CA THR A 121 -6.69 -10.40 14.32
C THR A 121 -7.78 -10.14 13.30
N THR A 122 -8.99 -10.64 13.53
CA THR A 122 -10.13 -10.45 12.62
C THR A 122 -10.65 -9.01 12.57
N ASN A 123 -10.30 -8.18 13.56
CA ASN A 123 -10.74 -6.79 13.67
C ASN A 123 -9.55 -5.83 13.54
N ASN A 124 -9.81 -4.64 13.00
CA ASN A 124 -8.83 -3.55 13.07
C ASN A 124 -8.74 -3.05 14.52
N SER A 125 -7.63 -3.32 15.19
CA SER A 125 -7.38 -2.87 16.57
C SER A 125 -7.09 -1.37 16.69
N GLY A 126 -6.80 -0.71 15.56
CA GLY A 126 -6.65 0.74 15.45
C GLY A 126 -7.81 1.36 14.67
N CYS A 127 -7.55 2.51 14.04
CA CYS A 127 -8.61 3.22 13.32
C CYS A 127 -8.48 3.12 11.80
N ALA A 128 -9.58 3.48 11.13
CA ALA A 128 -9.63 3.66 9.69
C ALA A 128 -8.60 4.71 9.25
N THR A 129 -8.11 4.57 8.02
CA THR A 129 -7.22 5.59 7.43
C THR A 129 -8.02 6.88 7.26
N THR A 130 -7.46 8.00 7.70
CA THR A 130 -8.05 9.32 7.52
C THR A 130 -7.05 10.22 6.81
N ASP A 131 -7.51 11.35 6.27
CA ASP A 131 -6.67 12.32 5.56
C ASP A 131 -5.52 12.89 6.44
N ASN A 132 -5.58 12.67 7.76
CA ASN A 132 -4.49 12.96 8.70
C ASN A 132 -3.76 11.65 9.08
N PHE A 133 -2.47 11.60 8.79
CA PHE A 133 -1.57 10.41 8.73
C PHE A 133 -1.48 9.49 9.95
N LYS A 134 -2.21 9.74 11.05
CA LYS A 134 -2.28 8.86 12.22
C LYS A 134 -3.60 9.04 12.93
N CYS A 135 -4.10 7.95 13.52
CA CYS A 135 -5.09 8.10 14.58
C CYS A 135 -4.51 8.94 15.71
N GLY A 136 -5.28 9.92 16.18
CA GLY A 136 -4.94 10.68 17.38
C GLY A 136 -4.55 9.74 18.53
N SER A 137 -3.42 10.05 19.16
CA SER A 137 -2.87 9.42 20.38
C SER A 137 -2.31 8.01 20.24
N SER A 138 -1.23 7.85 19.46
CA SER A 138 -0.26 6.80 19.81
C SER A 138 0.59 7.31 20.99
N THR A 139 0.27 6.87 22.22
CA THR A 139 1.27 6.82 23.31
C THR A 139 2.33 5.75 23.06
N ALA A 140 2.36 5.13 21.87
CA ALA A 140 3.50 4.37 21.40
C ALA A 140 4.71 5.29 21.42
N SER A 141 5.59 5.06 22.39
CA SER A 141 6.91 5.66 22.47
C SER A 141 7.58 5.44 21.12
N VAL A 142 7.74 6.52 20.35
CA VAL A 142 8.68 6.53 19.23
C VAL A 142 10.02 6.07 19.82
N PRO A 143 10.65 5.01 19.30
CA PRO A 143 12.01 4.68 19.69
C PRO A 143 12.86 5.93 19.43
N GLN A 144 13.32 6.58 20.50
CA GLN A 144 14.25 7.69 20.37
C GLN A 144 15.57 7.09 19.91
N TYR A 145 15.86 7.20 18.62
CA TYR A 145 17.21 6.95 18.12
C TYR A 145 18.09 8.10 18.62
N SER A 146 18.89 7.83 19.65
CA SER A 146 20.04 8.67 19.96
C SER A 146 21.00 8.55 18.79
N LEU A 147 21.25 9.67 18.10
CA LEU A 147 22.38 9.77 17.19
C LEU A 147 23.64 9.63 18.05
N ILE A 148 24.33 8.50 17.92
CA ILE A 148 25.68 8.36 18.45
C ILE A 148 26.54 9.29 17.62
N SER A 149 26.93 10.43 18.21
CA SER A 149 27.92 11.37 17.70
C SER A 149 29.33 10.82 17.83
#